data_AF-A0A973GYG7-F1
#
_entry.id   AF-A0A973GYG7-F1
#
_cell.length_a   1.000
_cell.length_b   1.000
_cell.length_c   1.000
_cell.angle_alpha   90.00
_cell.angle_beta   90.00
_cell.angle_gamma   90.00
#
_symmetry.space_group_name_H-M   'P 1'
#
loop_
_entity.id
_entity.type
_entity.pdbx_description
1 polymer ?
#
loop_
_entity_poly.entity_id
_entity_poly.type
_entity_poly.pdbx_seq_one_letter_code
_entity_poly.pdbx_strand_id
1 'polypeptide(L)' 'MKRKDLFDLTDRIIVITGGLGQIGRQFALEFIDRGARVAIFNRRIPDEA' A
#
# COMPACT_ATOMS: atom_id res chain seq x y z
N MET A 1 17.02 19.27 16.37
CA MET A 1 15.69 18.80 15.93
C MET A 1 15.91 17.54 15.08
N LYS A 2 15.38 16.37 15.45
CA LYS A 2 15.51 15.18 14.60
C LYS A 2 14.71 15.42 13.31
N ARG A 3 15.35 15.21 12.15
CA ARG A 3 14.68 15.33 10.86
C ARG A 3 13.63 14.23 10.76
N LYS A 4 12.38 14.58 10.46
CA LYS A 4 11.34 13.61 10.18
C LYS A 4 11.76 12.79 8.96
N ASP A 5 11.64 11.46 9.04
CA ASP A 5 11.88 10.60 7.88
C ASP A 5 10.90 11.01 6.78
N LEU A 6 11.42 11.30 5.59
CA LEU A 6 10.63 11.73 4.45
C LEU A 6 9.67 10.64 3.96
N PHE A 7 9.93 9.39 4.35
CA PHE A 7 9.17 8.24 3.89
C PHE A 7 8.44 7.47 5.00
N ASP A 8 8.32 8.07 6.17
CA ASP A 8 7.44 7.56 7.24
C ASP A 8 5.97 7.82 6.86
N LEU A 9 5.21 6.73 6.74
CA LEU A 9 3.79 6.74 6.38
C LEU A 9 2.88 6.35 7.55
N THR A 10 3.40 6.37 8.78
CA THR A 10 2.60 6.13 9.98
C THR A 10 1.36 7.04 10.00
N ASP A 11 0.21 6.47 10.36
CA ASP A 11 -1.12 7.10 10.39
C ASP A 11 -1.65 7.61 9.04
N ARG A 12 -1.02 7.25 7.92
CA ARG A 12 -1.55 7.52 6.58
C ARG A 12 -2.52 6.44 6.14
N ILE A 13 -3.61 6.86 5.48
CA ILE A 13 -4.57 5.96 4.82
C ILE A 13 -4.37 6.09 3.31
N ILE A 14 -4.15 4.98 2.62
CA ILE A 14 -3.87 4.93 1.19
C ILE A 14 -4.88 4.00 0.51
N VAL A 15 -5.45 4.46 -0.61
CA VAL A 15 -6.34 3.67 -1.47
C VAL A 15 -5.58 3.29 -2.73
N ILE A 16 -5.50 1.98 -3.01
CA ILE A 16 -4.85 1.44 -4.22
C ILE A 16 -5.91 0.80 -5.11
N THR A 17 -6.01 1.27 -6.35
CA THR A 17 -6.77 0.58 -7.40
C THR A 17 -5.86 -0.41 -8.12
N GLY A 18 -6.37 -1.61 -8.42
CA GLY A 18 -5.55 -2.65 -9.08
C GLY A 18 -4.48 -3.27 -8.16
N GLY A 19 -4.65 -3.18 -6.84
CA GLY A 19 -3.72 -3.71 -5.83
C GLY A 19 -3.52 -5.23 -5.85
N LEU A 20 -4.41 -5.99 -6.49
CA LEU A 20 -4.24 -7.44 -6.69
C LEU A 20 -3.33 -7.81 -7.89
N GLY A 21 -2.91 -6.84 -8.72
CA GLY A 21 -1.95 -7.08 -9.79
C GLY A 21 -0.50 -7.08 -9.28
N GLN A 22 0.44 -7.52 -10.12
CA GLN A 22 1.87 -7.64 -9.76
C GLN A 22 2.43 -6.36 -9.12
N ILE A 23 2.26 -5.21 -9.79
CA ILE A 23 2.78 -3.92 -9.33
C ILE A 23 1.99 -3.39 -8.13
N GLY A 24 0.66 -3.44 -8.21
CA GLY A 24 -0.22 -2.94 -7.14
C GLY A 24 0.04 -3.65 -5.81
N ARG A 25 0.34 -4.96 -5.87
CA ARG A 25 0.72 -5.76 -4.69
C ARG A 25 2.03 -5.28 -4.08
N GLN A 26 3.05 -4.99 -4.88
CA GLN A 26 4.34 -4.49 -4.37
C GLN A 26 4.17 -3.13 -3.68
N PHE A 27 3.38 -2.22 -4.25
CA PHE A 27 3.07 -0.94 -3.60
C PHE A 27 2.30 -1.11 -2.29
N ALA A 28 1.30 -2.00 -2.26
CA ALA A 28 0.55 -2.27 -1.04
C ALA A 28 1.47 -2.74 0.10
N LEU A 29 2.35 -3.71 -0.19
CA LEU A 29 3.31 -4.25 0.78
C LEU A 29 4.27 -3.16 1.26
N GLU A 30 4.87 -2.40 0.34
CA GLU A 30 5.82 -1.34 0.68
C GLU A 30 5.19 -0.23 1.54
N PHE A 31 3.94 0.15 1.27
CA PHE A 31 3.27 1.16 2.09
C PHE A 31 2.88 0.65 3.47
N ILE A 32 2.52 -0.63 3.60
CA ILE A 32 2.27 -1.27 4.89
C ILE A 32 3.57 -1.32 5.71
N ASP A 33 4.68 -1.70 5.10
CA ASP A 33 6.00 -1.74 5.76
C ASP A 33 6.45 -0.36 6.28
N ARG A 34 5.97 0.72 5.66
CA ARG A 34 6.20 2.11 6.08
C ARG A 34 5.17 2.64 7.10
N GLY A 35 4.28 1.79 7.60
CA GLY A 35 3.31 2.13 8.66
C GLY A 35 1.96 2.65 8.16
N ALA A 36 1.69 2.61 6.85
CA ALA A 36 0.40 3.04 6.32
C ALA A 36 -0.70 2.00 6.54
N ARG A 37 -1.95 2.47 6.54
CA ARG A 37 -3.15 1.64 6.42
C ARG A 37 -3.61 1.66 4.97
N VAL A 38 -3.66 0.49 4.32
CA VAL A 38 -3.94 0.39 2.88
C VAL A 38 -5.29 -0.28 2.62
N ALA A 39 -6.11 0.33 1.75
CA ALA A 39 -7.34 -0.25 1.22
C ALA A 39 -7.18 -0.55 -0.28
N ILE A 40 -7.46 -1.79 -0.68
CA ILE A 40 -7.29 -2.25 -2.08
C ILE A 40 -8.65 -2.37 -2.75
N PHE A 41 -8.78 -1.81 -3.95
CA PHE A 41 -9.96 -1.91 -4.79
C PHE A 41 -9.62 -2.51 -6.16
N ASN A 42 -10.30 -3.61 -6.48
CA ASN A 42 -10.15 -4.30 -7.75
C ASN A 42 -11.53 -4.66 -8.32
N ARG A 43 -11.61 -4.69 -9.66
CA ARG A 43 -12.83 -5.10 -10.37
C ARG A 43 -13.07 -6.62 -10.30
N ARG A 44 -12.01 -7.40 -10.13
CA ARG A 44 -12.02 -8.86 -10.09
C ARG A 44 -10.99 -9.33 -9.07
N ILE A 45 -11.31 -10.41 -8.38
CA ILE A 45 -10.35 -11.17 -7.59
C ILE A 45 -9.72 -12.18 -8.56
N PRO A 46 -8.37 -12.29 -8.62
CA PRO A 46 -7.72 -13.32 -9.41
C PRO A 46 -8.20 -14.71 -8.99
N ASP A 47 -8.39 -15.61 -9.96
CA ASP A 47 -8.83 -16.98 -9.68
C ASP A 47 -7.79 -17.77 -8.86
N GLU A 48 -6.51 -17.36 -8.92
CA GLU A 48 -5.38 -17.92 -8.17
C GLU A 48 -4.44 -16.80 -7.65
N ALA A 49 -3.78 -17.05 -6.51
CA ALA A 49 -2.93 -16.11 -5.79
C ALA A 49 -1.43 -16.27 -6.10
#